data_AF-A0A920IAQ5-F1
#
_entry.id   AF-A0A920IAQ5-F1
#
_cell.length_a   1.000
_cell.length_b   1.000
_cell.length_c   1.000
_cell.angle_alpha   90.00
_cell.angle_beta   90.00
_cell.angle_gamma   90.00
#
_symmetry.space_group_name_H-M   'P 1'
#
loop_
_entity.id
_entity.type
_entity.pdbx_description
1 polymer ?
#
loop_
_entity_poly.entity_id
_entity_poly.type
_entity_poly.pdbx_seq_one_letter_code
_entity_poly.pdbx_strand_id
1 'polypeptide(L)'
;MIKENLFYSFTSFIYIYCENTNMKTCVGYVDKALHQMAFSLSDFFYYFLVAVVQGITEFLPVSSSGHLVLLPDILGNADQGLSIDVAAHIGTLLAVIIYVRSEIFKIYLALRNLILGKLYSHSNTIVDRQYILIFNLIIIATIPVIIAGFLVSLYKIEFLRLVQTVAIANLIFALFLWHSDKNHQNKQDLGQMGLKEAFL
;
A
#
# COMPACT_ATOMS: atom_id res chain seq x y z
N MET A 1 -10.93 -13.40 -19.28
CA MET A 1 -12.27 -13.59 -18.68
C MET A 1 -13.01 -12.31 -18.28
N ILE A 2 -12.58 -11.49 -17.29
CA ILE A 2 -13.32 -10.25 -16.94
C ILE A 2 -13.18 -9.17 -18.04
N LYS A 3 -12.00 -8.99 -18.62
CA LYS A 3 -11.76 -8.02 -19.72
C LYS A 3 -12.53 -8.36 -21.01
N GLU A 4 -12.69 -9.64 -21.33
CA GLU A 4 -13.41 -10.06 -22.55
C GLU A 4 -14.92 -9.80 -22.43
N ASN A 5 -15.54 -10.15 -21.29
CA ASN A 5 -16.95 -9.85 -21.07
C ASN A 5 -17.24 -8.34 -21.00
N LEU A 6 -16.31 -7.54 -20.46
CA LEU A 6 -16.43 -6.08 -20.50
C LEU A 6 -16.32 -5.55 -21.94
N PHE A 7 -15.41 -6.10 -22.75
CA PHE A 7 -15.20 -5.70 -24.13
C PHE A 7 -16.43 -5.99 -25.00
N TYR A 8 -17.03 -7.18 -24.89
CA TYR A 8 -18.27 -7.51 -25.60
C TYR A 8 -19.44 -6.60 -25.19
N SER A 9 -19.61 -6.36 -23.88
CA SER A 9 -20.65 -5.47 -23.37
C SER A 9 -20.47 -4.02 -23.85
N PHE A 10 -19.23 -3.53 -23.92
CA PHE A 10 -18.90 -2.21 -24.45
C PHE A 10 -19.17 -2.09 -25.95
N THR A 11 -18.79 -3.10 -26.74
CA THR A 11 -19.02 -3.10 -28.20
C THR A 11 -20.52 -3.11 -28.53
N SER A 12 -21.34 -3.86 -27.78
CA SER A 12 -22.80 -3.82 -27.93
C SER A 12 -23.39 -2.47 -27.55
N PHE A 13 -22.88 -1.82 -26.50
CA PHE A 13 -23.37 -0.50 -26.06
C PHE A 13 -23.01 0.61 -27.05
N ILE A 14 -21.78 0.59 -27.59
CA ILE A 14 -21.33 1.51 -28.64
C ILE A 14 -22.20 1.34 -29.90
N TYR A 15 -22.47 0.10 -30.30
CA TYR A 15 -23.29 -0.19 -31.48
C TYR A 15 -24.73 0.35 -31.32
N ILE A 16 -25.38 0.06 -30.18
CA ILE A 16 -26.74 0.55 -29.87
C ILE A 16 -26.79 2.08 -29.79
N TYR A 17 -25.78 2.71 -29.20
CA TYR A 17 -25.71 4.17 -29.08
C TYR A 17 -25.48 4.85 -30.43
N CYS A 18 -24.62 4.27 -31.26
CA CYS A 18 -24.35 4.74 -32.62
C CYS A 18 -25.53 4.56 -33.57
N GLU A 19 -26.35 3.54 -33.39
CA GLU A 19 -27.56 3.30 -34.18
C GLU A 19 -28.64 4.37 -33.95
N ASN A 20 -28.70 4.93 -32.73
CA ASN A 20 -29.69 5.96 -32.34
C ASN A 20 -29.20 7.41 -32.45
N THR A 21 -27.99 7.66 -32.97
CA THR A 21 -27.42 9.02 -33.05
C THR A 21 -26.78 9.33 -34.41
N ASN A 22 -26.60 10.62 -34.71
CA ASN A 22 -25.95 11.03 -35.96
C ASN A 22 -24.49 10.55 -36.03
N MET A 23 -24.05 10.22 -37.25
CA MET A 23 -22.74 9.63 -37.54
C MET A 23 -21.54 10.39 -36.95
N LYS A 24 -21.59 11.73 -36.89
CA LYS A 24 -20.51 12.55 -36.28
C LYS A 24 -20.39 12.36 -34.76
N THR A 25 -21.52 12.23 -34.07
CA THR A 25 -21.57 12.02 -32.62
C THR A 25 -21.15 10.60 -32.25
N CYS A 26 -21.58 9.62 -33.04
CA CYS A 26 -21.15 8.23 -32.93
C CYS A 26 -19.63 8.10 -33.10
N VAL A 27 -19.06 8.64 -34.18
CA VAL A 27 -17.60 8.59 -34.42
C VAL A 27 -16.84 9.24 -33.26
N GLY A 28 -17.28 10.39 -32.74
CA GLY A 28 -16.64 11.03 -31.59
C GLY A 28 -16.73 10.22 -30.28
N TYR A 29 -17.80 9.45 -30.08
CA TYR A 29 -17.97 8.58 -28.91
C TYR A 29 -17.12 7.30 -29.03
N VAL A 30 -17.12 6.69 -30.22
CA VAL A 30 -16.27 5.54 -30.55
C VAL A 30 -14.80 5.90 -30.41
N ASP A 31 -14.38 7.07 -30.88
CA ASP A 31 -12.99 7.53 -30.80
C ASP A 31 -12.57 7.77 -29.34
N LYS A 32 -13.44 8.39 -28.52
CA LYS A 32 -13.22 8.51 -27.07
C LYS A 32 -13.16 7.15 -26.36
N ALA A 33 -14.01 6.19 -26.74
CA ALA A 33 -14.02 4.86 -26.15
C ALA A 33 -12.82 4.00 -26.60
N LEU A 34 -12.39 4.12 -27.85
CA LEU A 34 -11.15 3.53 -28.37
C LEU A 34 -9.93 4.10 -27.66
N HIS A 35 -9.90 5.41 -27.41
CA HIS A 35 -8.84 6.05 -26.63
C HIS A 35 -8.82 5.58 -25.17
N GLN A 36 -10.00 5.32 -24.57
CA GLN A 36 -10.10 4.72 -23.22
C GLN A 36 -9.65 3.25 -23.15
N MET A 37 -9.70 2.52 -24.27
CA MET A 37 -9.25 1.13 -24.36
C MET A 37 -7.80 0.99 -24.83
N ALA A 38 -7.28 1.98 -25.54
CA ALA A 38 -5.90 2.00 -26.02
C ALA A 38 -4.97 2.50 -24.91
N PHE A 39 -4.34 1.56 -24.21
CA PHE A 39 -3.24 1.89 -23.30
C PHE A 39 -2.11 2.55 -24.10
N SER A 40 -1.91 3.84 -23.90
CA SER A 40 -0.92 4.61 -24.64
C SER A 40 0.48 4.42 -24.07
N LEU A 41 1.53 4.65 -24.87
CA LEU A 41 2.91 4.67 -24.37
C LEU A 41 3.10 5.73 -23.27
N SER A 42 2.35 6.84 -23.33
CA SER A 42 2.31 7.86 -22.27
C SER A 42 1.73 7.31 -20.97
N ASP A 43 0.66 6.50 -21.02
CA ASP A 43 0.08 5.88 -19.82
C ASP A 43 1.05 4.88 -19.20
N PHE A 44 1.74 4.09 -20.04
CA PHE A 44 2.79 3.18 -19.55
C PHE A 44 3.87 3.92 -18.79
N PHE A 45 4.41 4.97 -19.40
CA PHE A 45 5.46 5.77 -18.78
C PHE A 45 4.98 6.42 -17.48
N TYR A 46 3.74 6.92 -17.45
CA TYR A 46 3.14 7.49 -16.25
C TYR A 46 3.03 6.47 -15.11
N TYR A 47 2.44 5.30 -15.35
CA TYR A 47 2.31 4.28 -14.31
C TYR A 47 3.66 3.66 -13.91
N PHE A 48 4.61 3.58 -14.83
CA PHE A 48 5.98 3.22 -14.50
C PHE A 48 6.62 4.24 -13.55
N LEU A 49 6.45 5.54 -13.82
CA LEU A 49 6.94 6.60 -12.94
C LEU A 49 6.26 6.55 -11.56
N VAL A 50 4.95 6.37 -11.51
CA VAL A 50 4.18 6.14 -10.25
C VAL A 50 4.80 4.99 -9.45
N ALA A 51 5.06 3.85 -10.10
CA ALA A 51 5.66 2.69 -9.45
C ALA A 51 7.09 2.94 -8.96
N VAL A 52 7.92 3.66 -9.72
CA VAL A 52 9.28 4.04 -9.31
C VAL A 52 9.25 5.00 -8.13
N VAL A 53 8.40 6.04 -8.18
CA VAL A 53 8.24 7.01 -7.10
C VAL A 53 7.77 6.30 -5.83
N GLN A 54 6.75 5.46 -5.91
CA GLN A 54 6.29 4.65 -4.77
C GLN A 54 7.41 3.74 -4.25
N GLY A 55 8.07 2.99 -5.13
CA GLY A 55 9.12 2.04 -4.75
C GLY A 55 10.32 2.69 -4.06
N ILE A 56 10.67 3.92 -4.46
CA ILE A 56 11.72 4.68 -3.79
C ILE A 56 11.18 5.26 -2.48
N THR A 57 10.07 5.99 -2.52
CA THR A 57 9.62 6.81 -1.39
C THR A 57 8.99 6.02 -0.25
N GLU A 58 8.49 4.81 -0.48
CA GLU A 58 7.87 3.98 0.58
C GLU A 58 8.87 3.60 1.69
N PHE A 59 10.14 3.43 1.33
CA PHE A 59 11.19 3.03 2.28
C PHE A 59 11.92 4.21 2.91
N LEU A 60 11.61 5.43 2.48
CA LEU A 60 12.13 6.65 3.06
C LEU A 60 11.04 7.33 3.89
N PRO A 61 11.37 7.96 5.04
CA PRO A 61 10.42 8.70 5.84
C PRO A 61 10.08 10.07 5.20
N VAL A 62 9.65 10.07 3.95
CA VAL A 62 9.39 11.25 3.11
C VAL A 62 7.95 11.31 2.57
N SER A 63 7.07 10.40 3.01
CA SER A 63 5.66 10.28 2.62
C SER A 63 5.44 9.96 1.14
N SER A 64 5.32 8.66 0.84
CA SER A 64 5.04 8.15 -0.51
C SER A 64 3.68 8.64 -1.05
N SER A 65 2.64 8.63 -0.22
CA SER A 65 1.31 9.13 -0.58
C SER A 65 1.31 10.63 -0.95
N GLY A 66 2.14 11.45 -0.29
CA GLY A 66 2.32 12.86 -0.65
C GLY A 66 2.88 13.05 -2.06
N HIS A 67 3.88 12.24 -2.43
CA HIS A 67 4.43 12.26 -3.78
C HIS A 67 3.42 11.79 -4.82
N LEU A 68 2.69 10.71 -4.54
CA LEU A 68 1.67 10.16 -5.46
C LEU A 68 0.47 11.10 -5.67
N VAL A 69 0.07 11.86 -4.65
CA VAL A 69 -1.01 12.85 -4.76
C VAL A 69 -0.57 14.09 -5.56
N LEU A 70 0.70 14.48 -5.48
CA LEU A 70 1.23 15.65 -6.21
C LEU A 70 1.65 15.33 -7.65
N LEU A 71 1.98 14.08 -7.95
CA LEU A 71 2.50 13.67 -9.25
C LEU A 71 1.57 14.00 -10.43
N PRO A 72 0.23 13.76 -10.37
CA PRO A 72 -0.69 14.15 -11.44
C PRO A 72 -0.66 15.66 -11.71
N ASP A 73 -0.69 16.47 -10.65
CA ASP A 73 -0.71 17.93 -10.76
C ASP A 73 0.59 18.49 -11.39
N ILE A 74 1.73 17.87 -11.09
CA ILE A 74 3.04 18.26 -11.65
C ILE A 74 3.13 17.89 -13.14
N LEU A 75 2.62 16.72 -13.53
CA LEU A 75 2.65 16.27 -14.93
C LEU A 75 1.47 16.77 -15.77
N GLY A 76 0.46 17.38 -15.15
CA GLY A 76 -0.80 17.76 -15.82
C GLY A 76 -1.67 16.56 -16.19
N ASN A 77 -1.49 15.43 -15.50
CA ASN A 77 -2.23 14.19 -15.72
C ASN A 77 -3.46 14.13 -14.78
N ALA A 78 -4.43 13.30 -15.14
CA ALA A 78 -5.52 12.95 -14.21
C ALA A 78 -4.98 12.07 -13.06
N ASP A 79 -5.61 12.17 -11.89
CA ASP A 79 -5.33 11.32 -10.73
C ASP A 79 -5.43 9.83 -11.13
N GLN A 80 -4.38 9.05 -10.82
CA GLN A 80 -4.33 7.60 -11.07
C GLN A 80 -5.43 6.81 -10.34
N GLY A 81 -6.04 7.42 -9.33
CA GLY A 81 -7.11 6.87 -8.52
C GLY A 81 -6.61 5.92 -7.43
N LEU A 82 -7.46 5.72 -6.42
CA LEU A 82 -7.18 4.92 -5.24
C LEU A 82 -6.74 3.49 -5.57
N SER A 83 -7.32 2.89 -6.62
CA SER A 83 -6.98 1.51 -7.01
C SER A 83 -5.51 1.35 -7.41
N ILE A 84 -4.94 2.36 -8.09
CA ILE A 84 -3.53 2.34 -8.49
C ILE A 84 -2.63 2.62 -7.29
N ASP A 85 -3.01 3.57 -6.43
CA ASP A 85 -2.28 3.83 -5.18
C ASP A 85 -2.19 2.55 -4.33
N VAL A 86 -3.31 1.83 -4.16
CA VAL A 86 -3.37 0.56 -3.41
C VAL A 86 -2.53 -0.53 -4.09
N ALA A 87 -2.60 -0.66 -5.42
CA ALA A 87 -1.79 -1.63 -6.15
C ALA A 87 -0.29 -1.36 -5.98
N ALA A 88 0.12 -0.09 -5.97
CA ALA A 88 1.50 0.31 -5.77
C ALA A 88 1.99 -0.03 -4.34
N HIS A 89 1.17 0.20 -3.31
CA HIS A 89 1.45 -0.22 -1.92
C HIS A 89 1.53 -1.75 -1.78
N ILE A 90 0.68 -2.51 -2.49
CA ILE A 90 0.79 -3.98 -2.51
C ILE A 90 2.13 -4.40 -3.13
N GLY A 91 2.59 -3.71 -4.18
CA GLY A 91 3.89 -3.96 -4.80
C GLY A 91 5.06 -3.80 -3.82
N THR A 92 5.08 -2.72 -3.05
CA THR A 92 6.14 -2.48 -2.05
C THR A 92 6.03 -3.44 -0.87
N LEU A 93 4.81 -3.76 -0.40
CA LEU A 93 4.58 -4.78 0.61
C LEU A 93 5.14 -6.14 0.18
N LEU A 94 4.90 -6.55 -1.07
CA LEU A 94 5.45 -7.79 -1.62
C LEU A 94 6.97 -7.75 -1.66
N ALA A 95 7.58 -6.62 -2.03
CA ALA A 95 9.03 -6.46 -2.01
C ALA A 95 9.60 -6.66 -0.59
N VAL A 96 8.95 -6.11 0.44
CA VAL A 96 9.35 -6.34 1.85
C VAL A 96 9.21 -7.81 2.23
N ILE A 97 8.08 -8.45 1.95
CA ILE A 97 7.84 -9.86 2.27
C ILE A 97 8.91 -10.75 1.62
N ILE A 98 9.28 -10.48 0.36
CA ILE A 98 10.34 -11.22 -0.34
C ILE A 98 11.70 -10.96 0.31
N TYR A 99 11.99 -9.72 0.72
CA TYR A 99 13.22 -9.35 1.40
C TYR A 99 13.36 -10.08 2.76
N VAL A 100 12.32 -10.05 3.60
CA VAL A 100 12.32 -10.68 4.95
C VAL A 100 11.79 -12.12 4.96
N ARG A 101 11.76 -12.80 3.81
CA ARG A 101 11.19 -14.15 3.66
C ARG A 101 11.81 -15.18 4.61
N SER A 102 13.10 -15.00 4.96
CA SER A 102 13.82 -15.95 5.80
C SER A 102 13.39 -15.82 7.27
N GLU A 103 13.12 -14.60 7.72
CA GLU A 103 12.65 -14.22 9.05
C GLU A 103 11.21 -14.69 9.24
N ILE A 104 10.35 -14.48 8.23
CA ILE A 104 8.98 -15.00 8.19
C ILE A 104 8.99 -16.52 8.33
N PHE A 105 9.90 -17.21 7.63
CA PHE A 105 9.99 -18.66 7.71
C PHE A 105 10.43 -19.14 9.11
N LYS A 106 11.36 -18.43 9.77
CA LYS A 106 11.77 -18.73 11.15
C LYS A 106 10.62 -18.52 12.15
N ILE A 107 9.84 -17.44 12.00
CA ILE A 107 8.63 -17.20 12.80
C ILE A 107 7.63 -18.34 12.61
N TYR A 108 7.39 -18.76 11.36
CA TYR A 108 6.50 -19.87 11.05
C TYR A 108 6.96 -21.18 11.71
N LEU A 109 8.25 -21.52 11.62
CA LEU A 109 8.80 -22.72 12.25
C LEU A 109 8.66 -22.69 13.77
N ALA A 110 8.95 -21.55 14.41
CA ALA A 110 8.82 -21.38 15.85
C ALA A 110 7.35 -21.56 16.30
N LEU A 111 6.40 -20.96 15.58
CA LEU A 111 4.97 -21.11 15.85
C LEU A 111 4.50 -22.56 15.66
N ARG A 112 4.97 -23.25 14.62
CA ARG A 112 4.68 -24.67 14.40
C ARG A 112 5.20 -25.53 15.55
N ASN A 113 6.41 -25.26 16.04
CA ASN A 113 7.00 -26.00 17.17
C ASN A 113 6.24 -25.76 18.49
N LEU A 114 5.71 -24.54 18.71
CA LEU A 114 4.80 -24.20 19.81
C LEU A 114 3.52 -25.03 19.74
N ILE A 115 2.85 -25.05 18.59
CA ILE A 115 1.58 -25.78 18.41
C ILE A 115 1.77 -27.29 18.60
N LEU A 116 2.91 -27.84 18.15
CA LEU A 116 3.23 -29.26 18.29
C LEU A 116 3.75 -29.66 19.68
N GLY A 117 3.84 -28.72 20.63
CA GLY A 117 4.34 -28.99 21.99
C GLY A 117 5.82 -29.36 22.06
N LYS A 118 6.60 -29.11 21.00
CA LYS A 118 8.01 -29.53 20.88
C LYS A 118 9.01 -28.54 21.49
N LEU A 119 8.53 -27.46 22.10
CA LEU A 119 9.37 -26.39 22.66
C LEU A 119 10.30 -26.82 23.78
N TYR A 120 10.09 -27.97 24.42
CA TYR A 120 10.92 -28.46 25.52
C TYR A 120 11.91 -29.55 25.12
N SER A 121 11.83 -30.06 23.89
CA SER A 121 12.56 -31.26 23.46
C SER A 121 13.72 -30.97 22.49
N HIS A 122 13.86 -29.73 22.03
CA HIS A 122 14.78 -29.37 20.95
C HIS A 122 15.85 -28.37 21.41
N SER A 123 17.09 -28.49 20.95
CA SER A 123 18.24 -27.66 21.37
C SER A 123 18.13 -26.15 21.05
N ASN A 124 17.13 -25.74 20.26
CA ASN A 124 16.93 -24.36 19.80
C ASN A 124 15.81 -23.60 20.55
N THR A 125 15.46 -24.01 21.78
CA THR A 125 14.34 -23.43 22.56
C THR A 125 14.41 -21.90 22.73
N ILE A 126 15.62 -21.35 22.89
CA ILE A 126 15.85 -19.90 23.07
C ILE A 126 15.50 -19.15 21.78
N VAL A 127 15.90 -19.70 20.63
CA VAL A 127 15.67 -19.11 19.31
C VAL A 127 14.17 -19.11 18.97
N ASP A 128 13.48 -20.24 19.22
CA ASP A 128 12.03 -20.33 19.01
C ASP A 128 11.26 -19.32 19.89
N ARG A 129 11.67 -19.15 21.16
CA ARG A 129 11.06 -18.14 22.05
C ARG A 129 11.24 -16.73 21.52
N GLN A 130 12.41 -16.38 20.98
CA GLN A 130 12.66 -15.06 20.42
C GLN A 130 11.72 -14.75 19.25
N TYR A 131 11.54 -15.67 18.30
CA TYR A 131 10.65 -15.46 17.17
C TYR A 131 9.17 -15.43 17.55
N ILE A 132 8.76 -16.17 18.59
CA ILE A 132 7.40 -16.07 19.16
C ILE A 132 7.18 -14.71 19.82
N LEU A 133 8.18 -14.17 20.54
CA LEU A 133 8.11 -12.83 21.10
C LEU A 133 7.95 -11.79 19.98
N ILE A 134 8.80 -11.82 18.95
CA ILE A 134 8.71 -10.93 17.79
C ILE A 134 7.33 -11.00 17.14
N PHE A 135 6.78 -12.20 16.94
CA PHE A 135 5.44 -12.39 16.41
C PHE A 135 4.36 -11.71 17.26
N ASN A 136 4.42 -11.87 18.57
CA ASN A 136 3.47 -11.22 19.49
C ASN A 136 3.60 -9.69 19.47
N LEU A 137 4.83 -9.16 19.39
CA LEU A 137 5.06 -7.72 19.27
C LEU A 137 4.47 -7.17 17.97
N ILE A 138 4.63 -7.87 16.84
CA ILE A 138 4.02 -7.48 15.56
C ILE A 138 2.49 -7.40 15.68
N ILE A 139 1.86 -8.40 16.31
CA ILE A 139 0.39 -8.39 16.52
C ILE A 139 -0.02 -7.18 17.35
N ILE A 140 0.65 -6.95 18.48
CA ILE A 140 0.32 -5.85 19.41
C ILE A 140 0.48 -4.50 18.71
N ALA A 141 1.56 -4.31 17.95
CA ALA A 141 1.80 -3.09 17.19
C ALA A 141 0.78 -2.86 16.05
N THR A 142 0.26 -3.94 15.45
CA THR A 142 -0.66 -3.84 14.30
C THR A 142 -2.11 -3.53 14.73
N ILE A 143 -2.54 -3.98 15.92
CA ILE A 143 -3.92 -3.82 16.39
C ILE A 143 -4.38 -2.35 16.43
N PRO A 144 -3.64 -1.40 17.03
CA PRO A 144 -4.04 0.02 17.05
C PRO A 144 -4.24 0.59 15.66
N VAL A 145 -3.38 0.24 14.71
CA VAL A 145 -3.44 0.70 13.32
C VAL A 145 -4.69 0.18 12.62
N ILE A 146 -5.02 -1.11 12.79
CA ILE A 146 -6.25 -1.70 12.24
C ILE A 146 -7.49 -1.03 12.83
N ILE A 147 -7.53 -0.82 14.14
CA ILE A 147 -8.68 -0.17 14.81
C ILE A 147 -8.85 1.26 14.32
N ALA A 148 -7.76 2.04 14.28
CA ALA A 148 -7.80 3.42 13.79
C ALA A 148 -8.24 3.48 12.32
N GLY A 149 -7.67 2.63 11.46
CA GLY A 149 -8.05 2.53 10.05
C GLY A 149 -9.50 2.14 9.87
N PHE A 150 -10.00 1.18 10.64
CA PHE A 150 -11.41 0.77 10.62
C PHE A 150 -12.33 1.92 11.05
N LEU A 151 -12.02 2.63 12.14
CA LEU A 151 -12.82 3.78 12.60
C LEU A 151 -12.86 4.90 11.55
N VAL A 152 -11.74 5.19 10.89
CA VAL A 152 -11.67 6.17 9.81
C VAL A 152 -12.46 5.71 8.59
N SER A 153 -12.46 4.41 8.29
CA SER A 153 -13.23 3.85 7.18
C SER A 153 -14.75 4.01 7.32
N LEU A 154 -15.25 4.29 8.54
CA LEU A 154 -16.67 4.61 8.79
C LEU A 154 -17.06 6.02 8.29
N TYR A 155 -16.08 6.87 7.96
CA TYR A 155 -16.28 8.21 7.41
C TYR A 155 -15.89 8.27 5.92
N LYS A 156 -16.18 9.38 5.24
CA LYS A 156 -15.80 9.57 3.84
C LYS A 156 -14.28 9.62 3.70
N ILE A 157 -13.66 8.67 3.01
CA ILE A 157 -12.20 8.54 2.90
C ILE A 157 -11.59 9.60 1.97
N GLU A 158 -12.39 10.24 1.12
CA GLU A 158 -11.95 11.21 0.10
C GLU A 158 -11.15 12.38 0.68
N PHE A 159 -11.46 12.85 1.89
CA PHE A 159 -10.72 13.97 2.50
C PHE A 159 -9.26 13.61 2.82
N LEU A 160 -8.94 12.32 2.99
CA LEU A 160 -7.58 11.86 3.32
C LEU A 160 -6.61 11.99 2.14
N ARG A 161 -7.13 12.01 0.91
CA ARG A 161 -6.33 12.15 -0.32
C ARG A 161 -6.17 13.60 -0.74
N LEU A 162 -6.82 14.55 -0.06
CA LEU A 162 -6.64 15.97 -0.36
C LEU A 162 -5.20 16.39 -0.06
N VAL A 163 -4.58 17.10 -1.00
CA VAL A 163 -3.21 17.64 -0.88
C VAL A 163 -3.02 18.35 0.47
N GLN A 164 -4.00 19.14 0.90
CA GLN A 164 -3.96 19.87 2.18
C GLN A 164 -3.91 18.94 3.40
N THR A 165 -4.73 17.88 3.40
CA THR A 165 -4.77 16.90 4.49
C THR A 165 -3.45 16.15 4.59
N VAL A 166 -2.94 15.67 3.45
CA VAL A 166 -1.66 14.95 3.38
C VAL A 166 -0.51 15.86 3.82
N ALA A 167 -0.51 17.13 3.40
CA ALA A 167 0.50 18.11 3.81
C ALA A 167 0.51 18.35 5.33
N ILE A 168 -0.66 18.57 5.95
CA ILE A 168 -0.77 18.77 7.40
C ILE A 168 -0.33 17.50 8.15
N ALA A 169 -0.76 16.32 7.71
CA ALA A 169 -0.38 15.05 8.32
C ALA A 169 1.15 14.83 8.27
N ASN A 170 1.79 15.13 7.13
CA ASN A 170 3.24 15.03 6.99
C ASN A 170 4.00 16.01 7.88
N LEU A 171 3.46 17.21 8.07
CA LEU A 171 4.05 18.22 8.96
C LEU A 171 3.99 17.76 10.42
N ILE A 172 2.84 17.23 10.85
CA ILE A 172 2.67 16.63 12.18
C ILE A 172 3.63 15.45 12.36
N PHE A 173 3.73 14.55 11.37
CA PHE A 173 4.65 13.42 11.41
C PHE A 173 6.12 13.84 11.48
N ALA A 174 6.52 14.87 10.74
CA ALA A 174 7.86 15.43 10.81
C ALA A 174 8.20 15.99 12.20
N LEU A 175 7.23 16.62 12.88
CA LEU A 175 7.41 17.07 14.27
C LEU A 175 7.59 15.89 15.23
N PHE A 176 6.84 14.80 15.05
CA PHE A 176 7.03 13.58 15.83
C PHE A 176 8.40 12.95 15.62
N LEU A 177 8.86 12.85 14.36
CA LEU A 177 10.20 12.35 14.05
C LEU A 177 11.28 13.23 14.69
N TRP A 178 11.16 14.55 14.58
CA TRP A 178 12.10 15.49 15.21
C TRP A 178 12.12 15.36 16.74
N HIS A 179 10.97 15.12 17.37
CA HIS A 179 10.91 14.89 18.81
C HIS A 179 11.54 13.55 19.21
N SER A 180 11.27 12.48 18.44
CA SER A 180 11.84 11.15 18.65
C SER A 180 13.36 11.18 18.54
N ASP A 181 13.90 11.84 17.51
CA ASP A 181 15.34 11.97 17.27
C ASP A 181 16.06 12.81 18.34
N LYS A 182 15.36 13.67 19.09
CA LYS A 182 15.98 14.38 20.23
C LYS A 182 16.18 13.50 21.45
N ASN A 183 15.38 12.46 21.63
CA ASN A 183 15.41 11.58 22.80
C ASN A 183 16.27 10.32 22.53
N HIS A 184 17.56 10.52 22.25
CA HIS A 184 18.58 9.48 22.03
C HIS A 184 18.96 8.69 23.31
N GLN A 185 18.03 8.01 23.97
CA GLN A 185 18.34 7.29 25.23
C GLN A 185 18.24 5.77 25.22
N ASN A 186 17.88 5.08 24.13
CA ASN A 186 17.95 3.61 24.16
C ASN A 186 18.24 2.99 22.78
N LYS A 187 19.50 2.64 22.53
CA LYS A 187 19.87 1.64 21.54
C LYS A 187 19.61 0.25 22.13
N GLN A 188 18.34 -0.09 22.33
CA GLN A 188 17.98 -1.45 22.70
C GLN A 188 18.04 -2.31 21.45
N ASP A 189 18.73 -3.45 21.56
CA ASP A 189 18.76 -4.46 20.50
C ASP A 189 17.35 -5.05 20.33
N LEU A 190 16.97 -5.50 19.13
CA LEU A 190 15.61 -5.99 18.81
C LEU A 190 15.15 -7.12 19.76
N GLY A 191 16.10 -7.86 20.36
CA GLY A 191 15.83 -8.89 21.36
C GLY A 191 15.52 -8.39 22.78
N GLN A 192 15.61 -7.08 23.04
CA GLN A 192 15.38 -6.46 24.35
C GLN A 192 14.14 -5.56 24.39
N MET A 193 13.42 -5.42 23.27
CA MET A 193 12.18 -4.64 23.22
C MET A 193 11.10 -5.27 24.10
N GLY A 194 10.54 -4.47 25.01
CA GLY A 194 9.44 -4.86 25.87
C GLY A 194 8.06 -4.60 25.24
N LEU A 195 7.01 -4.99 25.96
CA LEU A 195 5.61 -4.80 25.53
C LEU A 195 5.18 -3.34 25.49
N LYS A 196 5.85 -2.45 26.24
CA LYS A 196 5.52 -1.02 26.24
C LYS A 196 6.02 -0.35 24.96
N GLU A 197 7.20 -0.74 24.50
CA GLU A 197 7.83 -0.26 23.28
C GLU A 197 7.10 -0.72 22.02
N ALA A 198 6.42 -1.87 22.06
CA ALA A 198 5.63 -2.35 20.93
C ALA A 198 4.21 -1.75 20.84
N PHE A 199 3.72 -1.11 21.91
CA PHE A 199 2.41 -0.47 21.92
C PHE A 199 2.46 1.04 21.61
N LEU A 200 3.58 1.69 21.98
CA LEU A 200 3.87 3.11 21.73
C LEU A 200 4.35 3.34 20.30
#